data_AF-A0A7I4FDT8-F1
#
_entry.id   AF-A0A7I4FDT8-F1
#
_cell.length_a   1.000
_cell.length_b   1.000
_cell.length_c   1.000
_cell.angle_alpha   90.00
_cell.angle_beta   90.00
_cell.angle_gamma   90.00
#
_symmetry.space_group_name_H-M   'P 1'
#
loop_
_entity.id
_entity.type
_entity.pdbx_description
1 polymer ?
#
loop_
_entity_poly.entity_id
_entity_poly.type
_entity_poly.pdbx_seq_one_letter_code
_entity_poly.pdbx_strand_id
1 'polypeptide(L)'
;MWNDLKLFTGDVDIPLTEKGVEEALAGGRAVSEIDFDIIFTSRLVRAKQTALIAMTQSKFKRVPVLVRGGFYGKGKTGDANRIRLRDAAAKALETAACRMVPVYADPALNERCYGDLQGLNKAAAIAEFGEETVTRWRRSYDTRPPNGESLQDTYVRSVGFFNSTIEPRLKEGHNVFLVAHGNVLRCLISHLGGYSDLEMLRLQILTALPYAYLYNGNEFAECCILPPRDDCNIPLINMPLGVSSVLKKAELDSLI
;
A
#
# COMPACT_ATOMS: atom_id res chain seq x y z
N MET A 1 -8.16 19.28 3.50
CA MET A 1 -8.79 18.11 2.81
C MET A 1 -9.29 17.13 3.88
N TRP A 2 -10.18 16.17 3.63
CA TRP A 2 -11.02 15.49 4.66
C TRP A 2 -10.34 15.03 5.96
N ASN A 3 -9.06 14.62 5.91
CA ASN A 3 -8.27 14.29 7.11
C ASN A 3 -8.14 15.48 8.08
N ASP A 4 -7.95 16.69 7.56
CA ASP A 4 -7.87 17.94 8.36
C ASP A 4 -9.22 18.26 9.02
N LEU A 5 -10.31 17.86 8.35
CA LEU A 5 -11.68 17.98 8.84
C LEU A 5 -12.10 16.80 9.74
N LYS A 6 -11.19 15.83 9.96
CA LYS A 6 -11.42 14.61 10.76
C LYS A 6 -12.66 13.82 10.31
N LEU A 7 -12.92 13.80 9.01
CA LEU A 7 -14.00 13.03 8.41
C LEU A 7 -13.56 11.57 8.21
N PHE A 8 -14.50 10.63 8.30
CA PHE A 8 -14.25 9.27 7.84
C PHE A 8 -14.12 9.29 6.31
N THR A 9 -12.93 8.98 5.82
CA THR A 9 -12.64 8.97 4.38
C THR A 9 -12.97 7.62 3.75
N GLY A 10 -12.42 6.54 4.30
CA GLY A 10 -12.57 5.19 3.74
C GLY A 10 -12.15 5.13 2.28
N ASP A 11 -13.02 4.61 1.41
CA ASP A 11 -12.75 4.45 -0.01
C ASP A 11 -13.16 5.65 -0.88
N VAL A 12 -13.56 6.77 -0.27
CA VAL A 12 -13.79 8.03 -0.98
C VAL A 12 -12.49 8.49 -1.64
N ASP A 13 -12.58 8.83 -2.93
CA ASP A 13 -11.42 9.11 -3.77
C ASP A 13 -10.93 10.55 -3.64
N ILE A 14 -10.26 10.84 -2.53
CA ILE A 14 -9.63 12.14 -2.26
C ILE A 14 -8.15 12.16 -2.65
N PRO A 15 -7.63 13.30 -3.15
CA PRO A 15 -6.20 13.47 -3.43
C PRO A 15 -5.34 13.65 -2.18
N LEU A 16 -4.02 13.70 -2.37
CA LEU A 16 -3.08 14.09 -1.32
C LEU A 16 -3.23 15.57 -0.95
N THR A 17 -2.98 15.88 0.31
CA THR A 17 -2.69 17.24 0.78
C THR A 17 -1.23 17.61 0.46
N GLU A 18 -0.86 18.88 0.64
CA GLU A 18 0.56 19.31 0.55
C GLU A 18 1.47 18.50 1.48
N LYS A 19 1.05 18.33 2.75
CA LYS A 19 1.73 17.44 3.69
C LYS A 19 1.85 16.00 3.17
N GLY A 20 0.79 15.47 2.56
CA GLY A 20 0.81 14.13 1.96
C GLY A 20 1.79 13.99 0.79
N VAL A 21 2.01 15.06 0.03
CA VAL A 21 3.04 15.12 -1.03
C VAL A 21 4.44 15.09 -0.43
N GLU A 22 4.69 15.88 0.62
CA GLU A 22 5.98 15.87 1.34
C GLU A 22 6.29 14.49 1.94
N GLU A 23 5.29 13.85 2.54
CA GLU A 23 5.35 12.49 3.06
C GLU A 23 5.69 11.47 1.95
N ALA A 24 5.07 11.59 0.78
CA ALA A 24 5.38 10.72 -0.36
C ALA A 24 6.81 10.91 -0.89
N LEU A 25 7.31 12.15 -0.92
CA LEU A 25 8.70 12.45 -1.26
C LEU A 25 9.67 11.85 -0.24
N ALA A 26 9.38 11.99 1.06
CA ALA A 26 10.21 11.42 2.13
C ALA A 26 10.27 9.88 2.06
N GLY A 27 9.13 9.23 1.89
CA GLY A 27 9.06 7.79 1.66
C GLY A 27 9.83 7.35 0.41
N GLY A 28 9.73 8.12 -0.68
CA GLY A 28 10.51 7.89 -1.90
C GLY A 28 12.02 7.95 -1.67
N ARG A 29 12.51 8.91 -0.85
CA ARG A 29 13.94 8.98 -0.50
C ARG A 29 14.40 7.77 0.29
N ALA A 30 13.57 7.23 1.18
CA ALA A 30 13.88 6.03 1.96
C ALA A 30 14.11 4.80 1.05
N VAL A 31 13.30 4.63 -0.01
CA VAL A 31 13.40 3.51 -0.97
C VAL A 31 14.24 3.81 -2.22
N SER A 32 14.99 4.92 -2.24
CA SER A 32 15.67 5.43 -3.44
C SER A 32 16.73 4.50 -4.06
N GLU A 33 17.27 3.54 -3.30
CA GLU A 33 18.27 2.55 -3.76
C GLU A 33 17.66 1.20 -4.14
N ILE A 34 16.34 1.05 -4.10
CA ILE A 34 15.69 -0.18 -4.50
C ILE A 34 15.29 -0.05 -5.98
N ASP A 35 15.74 -0.99 -6.81
CA ASP A 35 15.35 -1.05 -8.22
C ASP A 35 14.06 -1.86 -8.35
N PHE A 36 12.92 -1.17 -8.34
CA PHE A 36 11.62 -1.84 -8.43
C PHE A 36 11.32 -2.30 -9.87
N ASP A 37 10.81 -3.51 -9.99
CA ASP A 37 10.41 -4.12 -11.27
C ASP A 37 8.90 -3.99 -11.51
N ILE A 38 8.12 -3.87 -10.44
CA ILE A 38 6.67 -3.74 -10.52
C ILE A 38 6.13 -2.97 -9.32
N ILE A 39 5.10 -2.14 -9.55
CA ILE A 39 4.44 -1.36 -8.52
C ILE A 39 2.97 -1.76 -8.47
N PHE A 40 2.44 -1.99 -7.26
CA PHE A 40 1.02 -2.20 -7.02
C PHE A 40 0.45 -1.06 -6.17
N THR A 41 -0.72 -0.57 -6.53
CA THR A 41 -1.42 0.46 -5.77
C THR A 41 -2.89 0.12 -5.60
N SER A 42 -3.55 0.82 -4.68
CA SER A 42 -5.01 0.89 -4.71
C SER A 42 -5.53 1.63 -5.95
N ARG A 43 -6.85 1.60 -6.17
CA ARG A 43 -7.49 2.44 -7.19
C ARG A 43 -7.62 3.91 -6.79
N LEU A 44 -7.41 4.25 -5.53
CA LEU A 44 -7.61 5.60 -5.02
C LEU A 44 -6.45 6.50 -5.45
N VAL A 45 -6.78 7.72 -5.89
CA VAL A 45 -5.86 8.70 -6.47
C VAL A 45 -4.72 9.03 -5.53
N ARG A 46 -4.97 9.14 -4.21
CA ARG A 46 -3.92 9.36 -3.20
C ARG A 46 -2.82 8.30 -3.22
N ALA A 47 -3.16 7.02 -3.34
CA ALA A 47 -2.16 5.95 -3.36
C ALA A 47 -1.36 5.96 -4.67
N LYS A 48 -2.04 6.22 -5.80
CA LYS A 48 -1.38 6.38 -7.10
C LYS A 48 -0.44 7.58 -7.10
N GLN A 49 -0.87 8.72 -6.56
CA GLN A 49 -0.06 9.92 -6.41
C GLN A 49 1.18 9.62 -5.55
N THR A 50 1.00 8.97 -4.39
CA THR A 50 2.12 8.57 -3.53
C THR A 50 3.14 7.71 -4.28
N ALA A 51 2.69 6.67 -4.99
CA ALA A 51 3.59 5.79 -5.75
C ALA A 51 4.39 6.55 -6.83
N LEU A 52 3.70 7.38 -7.62
CA LEU A 52 4.35 8.16 -8.69
C LEU A 52 5.33 9.19 -8.13
N ILE A 53 4.96 9.90 -7.05
CA ILE A 53 5.81 10.88 -6.38
C ILE A 53 7.03 10.19 -5.77
N ALA A 54 6.85 9.08 -5.06
CA ALA A 54 7.95 8.33 -4.45
C ALA A 54 8.98 7.88 -5.50
N MET A 55 8.53 7.39 -6.65
CA MET A 55 9.41 6.95 -7.75
C MET A 55 10.22 8.08 -8.38
N THR A 56 9.85 9.36 -8.22
CA THR A 56 10.70 10.49 -8.65
C THR A 56 12.02 10.56 -7.89
N GLN A 57 12.10 9.92 -6.72
CA GLN A 57 13.28 9.90 -5.87
C GLN A 57 14.20 8.70 -6.18
N SER A 58 13.79 7.77 -7.06
CA SER A 58 14.56 6.57 -7.38
C SER A 58 15.85 6.90 -8.16
N LYS A 59 16.97 6.30 -7.77
CA LYS A 59 18.25 6.45 -8.47
C LYS A 59 18.33 5.72 -9.80
N PHE A 60 17.49 4.72 -10.02
CA PHE A 60 17.46 3.92 -11.24
C PHE A 60 16.79 4.64 -12.41
N LYS A 61 16.16 5.80 -12.15
CA LYS A 61 15.52 6.68 -13.14
C LYS A 61 14.55 5.93 -14.07
N ARG A 62 13.95 4.86 -13.56
CA ARG A 62 12.87 4.15 -14.26
C ARG A 62 11.59 4.96 -14.16
N VAL A 63 10.83 5.05 -15.25
CA VAL A 63 9.60 5.82 -15.29
C VAL A 63 8.41 4.95 -14.86
N PRO A 64 7.71 5.28 -13.76
CA PRO A 64 6.53 4.54 -13.36
C PRO A 64 5.36 4.84 -14.31
N VAL A 65 4.70 3.80 -14.82
CA VAL A 65 3.57 3.96 -15.76
C VAL A 65 2.35 3.20 -15.32
N LEU A 66 1.26 3.95 -15.13
CA LEU A 66 -0.05 3.41 -14.80
C LEU A 66 -0.59 2.55 -15.95
N VAL A 67 -0.69 1.25 -15.72
CA VAL A 67 -1.24 0.30 -16.67
C VAL A 67 -2.76 0.33 -16.60
N ARG A 68 -3.41 0.72 -17.70
CA ARG A 68 -4.87 0.72 -17.79
C ARG A 68 -5.40 -0.71 -17.77
N GLY A 69 -6.36 -0.97 -16.88
CA GLY A 69 -6.99 -2.26 -16.73
C GLY A 69 -6.64 -2.98 -15.43
N GLY A 70 -5.55 -2.65 -14.75
CA GLY A 70 -5.13 -3.39 -13.55
C GLY A 70 -4.27 -4.61 -13.90
N PHE A 71 -3.83 -5.35 -12.88
CA PHE A 71 -2.99 -6.54 -13.04
C PHE A 71 -3.87 -7.78 -13.15
N TYR A 72 -3.86 -8.42 -14.31
CA TYR A 72 -4.51 -9.71 -14.50
C TYR A 72 -3.39 -10.74 -14.70
N GLY A 73 -3.38 -11.79 -13.86
CA GLY A 73 -2.36 -12.85 -13.88
C GLY A 73 -2.34 -13.66 -15.19
N LYS A 74 -1.78 -14.88 -15.17
CA LYS A 74 -1.67 -15.76 -16.36
C LYS A 74 -3.01 -16.18 -16.99
N GLY A 75 -4.15 -15.70 -16.48
CA GLY A 75 -5.49 -15.93 -17.04
C GLY A 75 -5.93 -14.77 -17.95
N LYS A 76 -6.13 -15.09 -19.24
CA LYS A 76 -6.74 -14.21 -20.25
C LYS A 76 -8.08 -13.62 -19.78
N THR A 77 -8.10 -12.43 -19.16
CA THR A 77 -9.35 -11.74 -18.79
C THR A 77 -9.22 -10.20 -18.80
N GLY A 78 -8.40 -9.67 -19.71
CA GLY A 78 -8.56 -8.31 -20.22
C GLY A 78 -9.11 -8.38 -21.64
N ASP A 79 -9.85 -7.37 -22.08
CA ASP A 79 -10.11 -7.17 -23.52
C ASP A 79 -8.77 -7.33 -24.26
N ALA A 80 -8.72 -8.20 -25.27
CA ALA A 80 -7.51 -8.48 -26.04
C ALA A 80 -6.83 -7.19 -26.51
N ASN A 81 -7.62 -6.14 -26.73
CA ASN A 81 -7.13 -4.81 -27.03
C ASN A 81 -6.31 -4.17 -25.90
N ARG A 82 -6.70 -4.29 -24.63
CA ARG A 82 -5.93 -3.76 -23.48
C ARG A 82 -4.61 -4.47 -23.29
N ILE A 83 -4.60 -5.80 -23.42
CA ILE A 83 -3.37 -6.60 -23.34
C ILE A 83 -2.43 -6.21 -24.49
N ARG A 84 -2.96 -6.13 -25.72
CA ARG A 84 -2.21 -5.65 -26.88
C ARG A 84 -1.67 -4.23 -26.70
N LEU A 85 -2.46 -3.30 -26.15
CA LEU A 85 -2.01 -1.93 -25.89
C LEU A 85 -0.94 -1.87 -24.81
N ARG A 86 -1.04 -2.69 -23.75
CA ARG A 86 -0.01 -2.84 -22.73
C ARG A 86 1.29 -3.37 -23.34
N ASP A 87 1.21 -4.45 -24.10
CA ASP A 87 2.38 -5.09 -24.69
C ASP A 87 3.00 -4.23 -25.81
N ALA A 88 2.17 -3.52 -26.58
CA ALA A 88 2.64 -2.54 -27.57
C ALA A 88 3.31 -1.33 -26.90
N ALA A 89 2.76 -0.83 -25.79
CA ALA A 89 3.41 0.22 -25.00
C ALA A 89 4.74 -0.28 -24.46
N ALA A 90 4.78 -1.45 -23.81
CA ALA A 90 6.01 -2.05 -23.30
C ALA A 90 7.08 -2.20 -24.40
N LYS A 91 6.71 -2.71 -25.58
CA LYS A 91 7.62 -2.85 -26.73
C LYS A 91 8.09 -1.51 -27.32
N ALA A 92 7.19 -0.52 -27.42
CA ALA A 92 7.55 0.82 -27.88
C ALA A 92 8.49 1.53 -26.91
N LEU A 93 8.46 1.12 -25.64
CA LEU A 93 9.26 1.71 -24.58
C LEU A 93 10.58 0.97 -24.32
N GLU A 94 10.66 -0.34 -24.62
CA GLU A 94 11.94 -1.07 -24.73
C GLU A 94 12.82 -0.50 -25.86
N THR A 95 12.20 0.00 -26.92
CA THR A 95 12.90 0.66 -28.02
C THR A 95 13.19 2.15 -27.73
N ALA A 96 12.46 2.76 -26.80
CA ALA A 96 12.82 4.06 -26.24
C ALA A 96 14.00 3.87 -25.26
N ALA A 97 14.93 4.83 -25.19
CA ALA A 97 16.04 4.79 -24.23
C ALA A 97 15.59 4.96 -22.75
N CYS A 98 14.32 4.69 -22.43
CA CYS A 98 13.68 4.96 -21.16
C CYS A 98 13.22 3.64 -20.51
N ARG A 99 13.87 3.25 -19.41
CA ARG A 99 13.46 2.09 -18.61
C ARG A 99 12.18 2.42 -17.83
N MET A 100 11.26 1.49 -17.74
CA MET A 100 9.95 1.70 -17.09
C MET A 100 9.72 0.77 -15.92
N VAL A 101 8.79 1.16 -15.05
CA VAL A 101 8.19 0.27 -14.03
C VAL A 101 6.67 0.30 -14.19
N PRO A 102 6.00 -0.83 -14.47
CA PRO A 102 4.56 -0.86 -14.58
C PRO A 102 3.90 -0.68 -13.20
N VAL A 103 2.90 0.20 -13.14
CA VAL A 103 2.09 0.49 -11.96
C VAL A 103 0.68 -0.07 -12.18
N TYR A 104 0.28 -1.03 -11.36
CA TYR A 104 -1.02 -1.67 -11.44
C TYR A 104 -1.91 -1.27 -10.26
N ALA A 105 -3.13 -0.81 -10.57
CA ALA A 105 -4.10 -0.41 -9.56
C ALA A 105 -5.22 -1.45 -9.41
N ASP A 106 -5.48 -1.90 -8.19
CA ASP A 106 -6.49 -2.93 -7.91
C ASP A 106 -7.43 -2.53 -6.75
N PRO A 107 -8.76 -2.78 -6.84
CA PRO A 107 -9.67 -2.45 -5.75
C PRO A 107 -9.43 -3.27 -4.48
N ALA A 108 -8.83 -4.46 -4.56
CA ALA A 108 -8.48 -5.26 -3.39
C ALA A 108 -7.47 -4.56 -2.46
N LEU A 109 -6.77 -3.54 -2.96
CA LEU A 109 -5.85 -2.70 -2.21
C LEU A 109 -6.46 -1.36 -1.75
N ASN A 110 -7.76 -1.12 -1.98
CA ASN A 110 -8.44 0.08 -1.47
C ASN A 110 -8.51 0.08 0.05
N GLU A 111 -8.56 1.28 0.65
CA GLU A 111 -8.82 1.43 2.08
C GLU A 111 -10.14 0.75 2.46
N ARG A 112 -10.26 0.36 3.73
CA ARG A 112 -11.51 -0.16 4.30
C ARG A 112 -12.66 0.81 3.98
N CYS A 113 -13.71 0.31 3.34
CA CYS A 113 -14.91 1.10 3.10
C CYS A 113 -15.63 1.36 4.43
N TYR A 114 -15.83 2.63 4.79
CA TYR A 114 -16.53 2.98 6.03
C TYR A 114 -18.05 3.13 5.84
N GLY A 115 -18.55 2.88 4.62
CA GLY A 115 -19.98 2.87 4.33
C GLY A 115 -20.66 4.20 4.70
N ASP A 116 -21.77 4.11 5.42
CA ASP A 116 -22.57 5.27 5.83
C ASP A 116 -21.86 6.23 6.79
N LEU A 117 -20.69 5.85 7.34
CA LEU A 117 -19.88 6.78 8.13
C LEU A 117 -19.11 7.79 7.26
N GLN A 118 -18.94 7.51 5.97
CA GLN A 118 -18.08 8.32 5.09
C GLN A 118 -18.60 9.75 4.95
N GLY A 119 -17.72 10.72 5.17
CA GLY A 119 -18.07 12.15 5.15
C GLY A 119 -18.55 12.69 6.49
N LEU A 120 -18.83 11.84 7.49
CA LEU A 120 -19.13 12.28 8.85
C LEU A 120 -17.85 12.50 9.64
N ASN A 121 -17.85 13.48 10.55
CA ASN A 121 -16.85 13.53 11.62
C ASN A 121 -17.28 12.63 12.78
N LYS A 122 -16.38 12.39 13.74
CA LYS A 122 -16.66 11.52 14.90
C LYS A 122 -17.89 11.99 15.71
N ALA A 123 -18.07 13.30 15.90
CA ALA A 123 -19.18 13.82 16.71
C ALA A 123 -20.53 13.62 16.01
N ALA A 124 -20.61 13.89 14.70
CA ALA A 124 -21.80 13.66 13.89
C ALA A 124 -22.18 12.18 13.85
N ALA A 125 -21.20 11.29 13.61
CA ALA A 125 -21.42 9.85 13.62
C ALA A 125 -21.94 9.35 14.98
N ILE A 126 -21.42 9.87 16.10
CA ILE A 126 -21.90 9.51 17.44
C ILE A 126 -23.32 10.01 17.67
N ALA A 127 -23.64 11.23 17.24
CA ALA A 127 -24.99 11.79 17.38
C ALA A 127 -26.03 10.99 16.58
N GLU A 128 -25.64 10.46 15.42
CA GLU A 128 -26.54 9.70 14.53
C GLU A 128 -26.66 8.23 14.92
N PHE A 129 -25.55 7.55 15.22
CA PHE A 129 -25.52 6.08 15.39
C PHE A 129 -25.23 5.61 16.83
N GLY A 130 -24.87 6.52 17.74
CA GLY A 130 -24.50 6.22 19.13
C GLY A 130 -23.02 5.83 19.31
N GLU A 131 -22.46 6.17 20.48
CA GLU A 131 -21.03 5.99 20.76
C GLU A 131 -20.57 4.54 20.78
N GLU A 132 -21.34 3.64 21.41
CA GLU A 132 -21.00 2.22 21.48
C GLU A 132 -20.93 1.59 20.09
N THR A 133 -21.92 1.91 19.24
CA THR A 133 -22.01 1.42 17.87
C THR A 133 -20.84 1.91 17.02
N VAL A 134 -20.58 3.22 17.02
CA VAL A 134 -19.46 3.81 16.26
C VAL A 134 -18.11 3.25 16.75
N THR A 135 -17.96 3.05 18.06
CA THR A 135 -16.75 2.47 18.64
C THR A 135 -16.58 1.02 18.21
N ARG A 136 -17.65 0.23 18.22
CA ARG A 136 -17.65 -1.17 17.76
C ARG A 136 -17.25 -1.24 16.28
N TRP A 137 -17.85 -0.46 15.40
CA TRP A 137 -17.49 -0.43 13.98
C TRP A 137 -16.02 -0.06 13.74
N ARG A 138 -15.47 0.88 14.52
CA ARG A 138 -14.09 1.35 14.35
C ARG A 138 -13.03 0.42 14.92
N ARG A 139 -13.35 -0.32 15.99
CA ARG A 139 -12.37 -1.09 16.76
C ARG A 139 -12.55 -2.60 16.69
N SER A 140 -13.70 -3.08 16.20
CA SER A 140 -13.90 -4.51 15.99
C SER A 140 -13.20 -5.00 14.73
N TYR A 141 -12.81 -6.27 14.75
CA TYR A 141 -12.28 -6.98 13.59
C TYR A 141 -13.38 -7.31 12.56
N ASP A 142 -14.52 -7.82 13.01
CA ASP A 142 -15.56 -8.44 12.16
C ASP A 142 -16.79 -7.56 11.94
N THR A 143 -16.95 -6.48 12.71
CA THR A 143 -18.17 -5.69 12.67
C THR A 143 -18.13 -4.62 11.58
N ARG A 144 -19.11 -4.66 10.68
CA ARG A 144 -19.25 -3.73 9.56
C ARG A 144 -20.14 -2.53 9.93
N PRO A 145 -19.77 -1.29 9.54
CA PRO A 145 -20.76 -0.22 9.44
C PRO A 145 -21.74 -0.52 8.28
N PRO A 146 -22.94 0.08 8.27
CA PRO A 146 -23.89 -0.06 7.17
C PRO A 146 -23.25 0.32 5.83
N ASN A 147 -23.47 -0.50 4.80
CA ASN A 147 -22.88 -0.34 3.45
C ASN A 147 -21.34 -0.27 3.40
N GLY A 148 -20.64 -0.70 4.46
CA GLY A 148 -19.19 -0.70 4.53
C GLY A 148 -18.60 -2.09 4.81
N GLU A 149 -17.31 -2.09 5.09
CA GLU A 149 -16.49 -3.27 5.32
C GLU A 149 -16.03 -3.36 6.78
N SER A 150 -15.79 -4.57 7.26
CA SER A 150 -15.03 -4.84 8.48
C SER A 150 -13.53 -4.87 8.18
N LEU A 151 -12.71 -4.99 9.24
CA LEU A 151 -11.28 -5.24 9.03
C LEU A 151 -11.05 -6.65 8.48
N GLN A 152 -11.87 -7.63 8.87
CA GLN A 152 -11.84 -8.98 8.33
C GLN A 152 -12.12 -9.01 6.82
N ASP A 153 -13.08 -8.23 6.33
CA ASP A 153 -13.36 -8.17 4.88
C ASP A 153 -12.18 -7.60 4.11
N THR A 154 -11.60 -6.53 4.67
CA THR A 154 -10.38 -5.90 4.13
C THR A 154 -9.24 -6.92 4.08
N TYR A 155 -9.06 -7.69 5.16
CA TYR A 155 -8.05 -8.74 5.25
C TYR A 155 -8.23 -9.79 4.15
N VAL A 156 -9.44 -10.36 4.03
CA VAL A 156 -9.74 -11.43 3.07
C VAL A 156 -9.42 -10.97 1.65
N ARG A 157 -9.86 -9.77 1.25
CA ARG A 157 -9.60 -9.29 -0.12
C ARG A 157 -8.14 -8.90 -0.35
N SER A 158 -7.49 -8.21 0.59
CA SER A 158 -6.12 -7.73 0.39
C SER A 158 -5.12 -8.88 0.40
N VAL A 159 -5.28 -9.83 1.33
CA VAL A 159 -4.43 -11.03 1.42
C VAL A 159 -4.70 -11.96 0.24
N GLY A 160 -5.97 -12.12 -0.17
CA GLY A 160 -6.32 -12.87 -1.37
C GLY A 160 -5.62 -12.32 -2.63
N PHE A 161 -5.59 -11.00 -2.79
CA PHE A 161 -4.84 -10.36 -3.87
C PHE A 161 -3.32 -10.56 -3.71
N PHE A 162 -2.79 -10.40 -2.51
CA PHE A 162 -1.36 -10.61 -2.25
C PHE A 162 -0.92 -12.02 -2.66
N ASN A 163 -1.58 -13.07 -2.16
CA ASN A 163 -1.21 -14.47 -2.43
C ASN A 163 -1.39 -14.86 -3.91
N SER A 164 -2.44 -14.37 -4.56
CA SER A 164 -2.74 -14.72 -5.96
C SER A 164 -1.94 -13.92 -6.98
N THR A 165 -1.49 -12.72 -6.62
CA THR A 165 -0.94 -11.74 -7.56
C THR A 165 0.46 -11.27 -7.20
N ILE A 166 0.67 -10.79 -5.98
CA ILE A 166 1.94 -10.18 -5.55
C ILE A 166 2.99 -11.26 -5.26
N GLU A 167 2.66 -12.25 -4.43
CA GLU A 167 3.59 -13.33 -4.03
C GLU A 167 4.17 -14.09 -5.23
N PRO A 168 3.39 -14.43 -6.28
CA PRO A 168 3.96 -15.04 -7.48
C PRO A 168 4.98 -14.15 -8.21
N ARG A 169 4.92 -12.82 -8.10
CA ARG A 169 5.94 -11.93 -8.68
C ARG A 169 7.24 -11.97 -7.88
N LEU A 170 7.11 -12.05 -6.56
CA LEU A 170 8.26 -12.20 -5.67
C LEU A 170 8.98 -13.54 -5.91
N LYS A 171 8.21 -14.62 -6.12
CA LYS A 171 8.74 -15.94 -6.52
C LYS A 171 9.46 -15.93 -7.87
N GLU A 172 9.11 -15.00 -8.76
CA GLU A 172 9.79 -14.78 -10.03
C GLU A 172 11.04 -13.88 -9.90
N GLY A 173 11.37 -13.44 -8.68
CA GLY A 173 12.55 -12.62 -8.39
C GLY A 173 12.36 -11.12 -8.60
N HIS A 174 11.11 -10.64 -8.73
CA HIS A 174 10.84 -9.22 -8.90
C HIS A 174 10.92 -8.47 -7.57
N ASN A 175 11.56 -7.29 -7.58
CA ASN A 175 11.40 -6.30 -6.52
C ASN A 175 10.04 -5.61 -6.68
N VAL A 176 9.18 -5.69 -5.66
CA VAL A 176 7.80 -5.18 -5.71
C VAL A 176 7.68 -3.95 -4.85
N PHE A 177 7.09 -2.86 -5.36
CA PHE A 177 6.70 -1.73 -4.52
C PHE A 177 5.20 -1.71 -4.31
N LEU A 178 4.73 -1.85 -3.07
CA LEU A 178 3.31 -1.80 -2.74
C LEU A 178 2.93 -0.49 -2.03
N VAL A 179 2.00 0.27 -2.62
CA VAL A 179 1.50 1.52 -2.05
C VAL A 179 -0.01 1.45 -1.83
N ALA A 180 -0.42 1.33 -0.56
CA ALA A 180 -1.81 1.17 -0.17
C ALA A 180 -2.20 2.10 1.01
N HIS A 181 -3.10 1.64 1.88
CA HIS A 181 -3.67 2.43 2.98
C HIS A 181 -3.49 1.72 4.31
N GLY A 182 -3.80 2.41 5.42
CA GLY A 182 -3.50 1.94 6.76
C GLY A 182 -4.11 0.57 7.10
N ASN A 183 -5.40 0.34 6.82
CA ASN A 183 -6.00 -0.96 7.15
C ASN A 183 -5.50 -2.07 6.21
N VAL A 184 -5.22 -1.76 4.94
CA VAL A 184 -4.67 -2.73 4.00
C VAL A 184 -3.25 -3.15 4.41
N LEU A 185 -2.38 -2.19 4.70
CA LEU A 185 -1.02 -2.47 5.15
C LEU A 185 -1.03 -3.21 6.49
N ARG A 186 -1.94 -2.84 7.40
CA ARG A 186 -2.15 -3.59 8.65
C ARG A 186 -2.48 -5.06 8.38
N CYS A 187 -3.45 -5.34 7.51
CA CYS A 187 -3.82 -6.71 7.18
C CYS A 187 -2.65 -7.50 6.57
N LEU A 188 -1.89 -6.89 5.66
CA LEU A 188 -0.75 -7.53 5.02
C LEU A 188 0.41 -7.77 5.99
N ILE A 189 0.78 -6.77 6.78
CA ILE A 189 1.84 -6.90 7.81
C ILE A 189 1.44 -7.98 8.83
N SER A 190 0.19 -8.01 9.27
CA SER A 190 -0.32 -9.06 10.16
C SER A 190 -0.29 -10.44 9.52
N HIS A 191 -0.61 -10.55 8.23
CA HIS A 191 -0.52 -11.81 7.49
C HIS A 191 0.93 -12.31 7.40
N LEU A 192 1.86 -11.43 7.03
CA LEU A 192 3.29 -11.75 6.89
C LEU A 192 3.96 -12.06 8.23
N GLY A 193 3.57 -11.34 9.29
CA GLY A 193 4.09 -11.53 10.66
C GLY A 193 3.41 -12.64 11.46
N GLY A 194 2.38 -13.28 10.92
CA GLY A 194 1.62 -14.32 11.63
C GLY A 194 0.88 -13.80 12.88
N TYR A 195 0.48 -12.53 12.89
CA TYR A 195 -0.16 -11.90 14.04
C TYR A 195 -1.62 -12.35 14.21
N SER A 196 -2.06 -12.47 15.47
CA SER A 196 -3.46 -12.69 15.81
C SER A 196 -4.35 -11.46 15.53
N ASP A 197 -5.66 -11.65 15.51
CA ASP A 197 -6.64 -10.57 15.31
C ASP A 197 -6.47 -9.44 16.35
N LEU A 198 -6.15 -9.79 17.59
CA LEU A 198 -5.95 -8.82 18.68
C LEU A 198 -4.67 -8.00 18.48
N GLU A 199 -3.58 -8.63 18.02
CA GLU A 199 -2.33 -7.95 17.71
C GLU A 199 -2.48 -7.03 16.50
N MET A 200 -3.15 -7.50 15.45
CA MET A 200 -3.50 -6.72 14.28
C MET A 200 -4.27 -5.44 14.64
N LEU A 201 -5.29 -5.53 15.51
CA LEU A 201 -6.07 -4.37 15.95
C LEU A 201 -5.24 -3.32 16.70
N ARG A 202 -4.14 -3.74 17.34
CA ARG A 202 -3.21 -2.85 18.06
C ARG A 202 -2.12 -2.27 17.16
N LEU A 203 -1.92 -2.84 15.97
CA LEU A 203 -0.88 -2.41 15.05
C LEU A 203 -1.15 -1.00 14.53
N GLN A 204 -0.18 -0.11 14.77
CA GLN A 204 -0.17 1.26 14.26
C GLN A 204 0.75 1.34 13.05
N ILE A 205 0.15 1.66 11.89
CA ILE A 205 0.89 1.92 10.66
C ILE A 205 1.19 3.40 10.59
N LEU A 206 2.47 3.73 10.46
CA LEU A 206 2.93 5.11 10.34
C LEU A 206 2.84 5.53 8.87
N THR A 207 2.41 6.77 8.62
CA THR A 207 2.46 7.35 7.28
C THR A 207 3.90 7.65 6.89
N ALA A 208 4.19 7.63 5.59
CA ALA A 208 5.50 7.99 5.02
C ALA A 208 6.70 7.11 5.39
N LEU A 209 6.50 6.01 6.14
CA LEU A 209 7.54 5.05 6.48
C LEU A 209 7.35 3.75 5.69
N PRO A 210 8.26 3.45 4.75
CA PRO A 210 8.24 2.17 4.04
C PRO A 210 8.57 1.01 4.97
N TYR A 211 7.79 -0.06 4.82
CA TYR A 211 7.98 -1.34 5.49
C TYR A 211 8.59 -2.30 4.46
N ALA A 212 9.82 -2.72 4.72
CA ALA A 212 10.63 -3.55 3.86
C ALA A 212 10.60 -5.02 4.31
N TYR A 213 10.34 -5.94 3.38
CA TYR A 213 10.46 -7.38 3.63
C TYR A 213 11.41 -8.02 2.63
N LEU A 214 12.36 -8.82 3.11
CA LEU A 214 13.17 -9.68 2.25
C LEU A 214 12.45 -11.00 1.98
N TYR A 215 12.45 -11.47 0.74
CA TYR A 215 11.78 -12.71 0.35
C TYR A 215 12.76 -13.71 -0.26
N ASN A 216 13.00 -14.84 0.42
CA ASN A 216 13.96 -15.84 -0.03
C ASN A 216 13.38 -16.90 -0.98
N GLY A 217 12.15 -16.72 -1.46
CA GLY A 217 11.43 -17.67 -2.33
C GLY A 217 10.43 -18.58 -1.59
N ASN A 218 10.57 -18.72 -0.28
CA ASN A 218 9.66 -19.51 0.55
C ASN A 218 9.14 -18.75 1.78
N GLU A 219 9.99 -17.94 2.39
CA GLU A 219 9.73 -17.24 3.65
C GLU A 219 10.03 -15.74 3.51
N PHE A 220 9.32 -14.95 4.30
CA PHE A 220 9.60 -13.53 4.49
C PHE A 220 10.52 -13.37 5.70
N ALA A 221 11.60 -12.60 5.54
CA ALA A 221 12.40 -12.17 6.67
C ALA A 221 11.63 -11.18 7.54
N GLU A 222 12.20 -10.85 8.70
CA GLU A 222 11.61 -9.87 9.61
C GLU A 222 11.46 -8.49 8.94
N CYS A 223 10.38 -7.79 9.28
CA CYS A 223 10.07 -6.49 8.70
C CYS A 223 11.11 -5.45 9.11
N CYS A 224 11.70 -4.76 8.13
CA CYS A 224 12.58 -3.62 8.37
C CYS A 224 11.85 -2.31 8.07
N ILE A 225 11.91 -1.32 8.96
CA ILE A 225 11.40 0.03 8.64
C ILE A 225 12.54 0.81 8.00
N LEU A 226 12.28 1.42 6.83
CA LEU A 226 13.26 2.27 6.15
C LEU A 226 13.02 3.74 6.53
N PRO A 227 13.88 4.37 7.37
CA PRO A 227 13.74 5.78 7.66
C PRO A 227 14.09 6.63 6.41
N PRO A 228 13.51 7.84 6.26
CA PRO A 228 13.94 8.81 5.26
C PRO A 228 15.43 9.14 5.43
N ARG A 229 16.14 9.34 4.32
CA ARG A 229 17.61 9.46 4.30
C ARG A 229 18.18 10.85 4.60
N ASP A 230 17.34 11.80 5.01
CA ASP A 230 17.76 13.16 5.37
C ASP A 230 17.63 13.38 6.89
N ASP A 231 18.32 14.42 7.41
CA ASP A 231 18.45 14.91 8.80
C ASP A 231 17.14 15.21 9.56
N CYS A 232 16.00 14.67 9.14
CA CYS A 232 14.81 14.62 9.95
C CYS A 232 15.06 13.63 11.09
N ASN A 233 15.47 14.16 12.25
CA ASN A 233 15.30 13.53 13.56
C ASN A 233 13.80 13.20 13.76
N ILE A 234 13.30 12.16 13.09
CA ILE A 234 12.05 11.53 13.42
C ILE A 234 12.42 10.66 14.62
N PRO A 235 12.02 11.01 15.85
CA PRO A 235 12.30 10.17 16.99
C PRO A 235 11.71 8.78 16.71
N LEU A 236 12.58 7.77 16.64
CA LEU A 236 12.25 6.35 16.54
C LEU A 236 11.65 5.87 17.88
N ILE A 237 10.62 6.56 18.37
CA ILE A 237 9.92 6.23 19.61
C ILE A 237 8.69 5.42 19.21
N ASN A 238 8.59 4.21 19.77
CA ASN A 238 7.55 3.19 19.51
C ASN A 238 7.67 2.52 18.13
N MET A 239 8.79 1.82 17.87
CA MET A 239 8.81 0.81 16.80
C MET A 239 7.71 -0.23 17.05
N PRO A 240 6.88 -0.59 16.05
CA PRO A 240 5.93 -1.69 16.19
C PRO A 240 6.67 -3.00 16.51
N LEU A 241 6.01 -3.90 17.25
CA LEU A 241 6.54 -5.21 17.62
C LEU A 241 6.97 -6.01 16.37
N GLY A 242 8.16 -6.63 16.40
CA GLY A 242 8.68 -7.48 15.32
C GLY A 242 9.56 -6.80 14.27
N VAL A 243 10.33 -5.78 14.66
CA VAL A 243 11.29 -5.07 13.79
C VAL A 243 12.71 -5.33 14.30
N SER A 244 13.41 -6.29 13.70
CA SER A 244 14.82 -6.54 13.96
C SER A 244 15.68 -5.90 12.88
N SER A 245 16.45 -4.91 13.31
CA SER A 245 17.66 -4.41 12.68
C SER A 245 17.55 -3.61 11.37
N VAL A 246 18.46 -2.64 11.27
CA VAL A 246 18.72 -1.82 10.09
C VAL A 246 19.51 -2.68 9.10
N LEU A 247 18.96 -2.95 7.91
CA LEU A 247 19.62 -3.71 6.85
C LEU A 247 20.96 -3.07 6.46
N LYS A 248 22.01 -3.90 6.31
CA LYS A 248 23.28 -3.45 5.74
C LYS A 248 23.18 -3.51 4.21
N LYS A 249 23.87 -2.59 3.54
CA LYS A 249 23.88 -2.33 2.08
C LYS A 249 24.05 -3.55 1.16
N ALA A 250 24.48 -4.71 1.67
CA ALA A 250 24.70 -5.93 0.90
C ALA A 250 23.47 -6.86 0.82
N GLU A 251 22.37 -6.55 1.52
CA GLU A 251 21.18 -7.42 1.66
C GLU A 251 19.99 -6.93 0.81
N LEU A 252 20.22 -6.08 -0.19
CA LEU A 252 19.19 -5.30 -0.90
C LEU A 252 18.53 -6.00 -2.10
N ASP A 253 18.86 -7.27 -2.37
CA ASP A 253 18.28 -8.01 -3.49
C ASP A 253 17.03 -8.76 -3.00
N SER A 254 15.84 -8.36 -3.49
CA SER A 254 14.47 -8.83 -3.15
C SER A 254 13.76 -8.12 -1.98
N LEU A 255 13.33 -6.87 -2.20
CA LEU A 255 12.52 -6.11 -1.23
C LEU A 255 11.06 -5.95 -1.71
N ILE A 256 10.10 -6.17 -0.80
CA ILE A 256 8.76 -5.56 -0.83
C ILE A 256 8.84 -4.20 -0.13
#